data_AF-A0A1M4RXC9-F1
#
_entry.id   AF-A0A1M4RXC9-F1
#
_cell.length_a   1.000
_cell.length_b   1.000
_cell.length_c   1.000
_cell.angle_alpha   90.00
_cell.angle_beta   90.00
_cell.angle_gamma   90.00
#
_symmetry.space_group_name_H-M   'P 1'
#
loop_
_entity.id
_entity.type
_entity.pdbx_description
1 polymer ?
#
loop_
_entity_poly.entity_id
_entity_poly.type
_entity_poly.pdbx_seq_one_letter_code
_entity_poly.pdbx_strand_id
1 'polypeptide(L)'
;MKTVQSQSRGSRTREPGRAIRWWCGWAAAALCLVTSLAACGLINGSDETTQPPETPLADVTICGVFPNQGLQETLGFNTYWYSYSTSPTTNVETGESGYSYSCNMDSDGNPFGLLEIDYGIGTDLYTSDGLVEFDDIPVEYPDTAREVTFAGVEGEGWAWTDSVDIYVAWRYDDTQVLLARLTYWGPEEGLDEQVGKFHAVLEPALAQIPELASATSTRVVVPSPTPEAEDTATRNDD
;
A
#
# COMPACT_ATOMS: atom_id res chain seq x y z
N MET A 1 59.42 18.09 -39.40
CA MET A 1 59.77 19.45 -39.88
C MET A 1 58.62 19.91 -40.77
N LYS A 2 57.82 20.94 -40.50
CA LYS A 2 58.00 22.19 -39.76
C LYS A 2 56.82 22.49 -38.81
N THR A 3 57.18 23.13 -37.72
CA THR A 3 56.42 23.79 -36.66
C THR A 3 55.78 25.11 -37.15
N VAL A 4 54.75 25.60 -36.45
CA VAL A 4 54.46 27.01 -36.02
C VAL A 4 53.04 27.01 -35.41
N GLN A 5 52.92 26.97 -34.07
CA GLN A 5 52.65 28.10 -33.14
C GLN A 5 51.25 28.73 -33.34
N SER A 6 50.31 28.52 -32.40
CA SER A 6 50.15 29.17 -31.08
C SER A 6 49.66 30.62 -31.16
N GLN A 7 48.40 30.83 -30.74
CA GLN A 7 48.02 32.04 -30.02
C GLN A 7 46.96 31.72 -28.95
N SER A 8 47.40 31.81 -27.69
CA SER A 8 46.54 31.95 -26.51
C SER A 8 46.08 33.40 -26.39
N ARG A 9 44.84 33.64 -25.93
CA ARG A 9 44.53 34.53 -24.78
C ARG A 9 43.02 34.66 -24.62
N GLY A 10 42.53 34.53 -23.39
CA GLY A 10 41.22 35.09 -23.05
C GLY A 10 40.48 34.42 -21.90
N SER A 11 41.13 34.21 -20.76
CA SER A 11 40.43 34.01 -19.49
C SER A 11 39.52 35.20 -19.19
N ARG A 12 38.22 34.98 -18.99
CA ARG A 12 37.34 35.94 -18.31
C ARG A 12 36.34 35.19 -17.44
N THR A 13 36.72 35.00 -16.19
CA THR A 13 35.84 34.79 -15.05
C THR A 13 34.87 35.98 -14.92
N ARG A 14 33.58 35.71 -14.73
CA ARG A 14 32.62 36.63 -14.10
C ARG A 14 31.48 35.85 -13.45
N GLU A 15 31.60 35.78 -12.13
CA GLU A 15 30.65 35.70 -11.01
C GLU A 15 29.15 35.35 -11.17
N PRO A 16 28.55 34.77 -10.10
CA PRO A 16 27.21 34.20 -10.09
C PRO A 16 26.11 35.24 -9.92
N GLY A 17 25.07 35.13 -10.75
CA GLY A 17 23.87 35.96 -10.70
C GLY A 17 22.84 35.46 -9.68
N ARG A 18 22.91 36.04 -8.48
CA ARG A 18 21.81 36.61 -7.68
C ARG A 18 20.51 35.80 -7.43
N ALA A 19 20.36 35.47 -6.15
CA ALA A 19 19.15 35.07 -5.43
C ALA A 19 17.90 35.93 -5.73
N ILE A 20 16.73 35.27 -5.75
CA ILE A 20 15.41 35.89 -5.62
C ILE A 20 14.81 35.41 -4.29
N ARG A 21 15.03 36.23 -3.26
CA ARG A 21 14.31 36.26 -2.00
C ARG A 21 12.99 36.98 -2.25
N TRP A 22 11.85 36.32 -2.05
CA TRP A 22 10.54 36.96 -2.00
C TRP A 22 10.16 37.17 -0.54
N TRP A 23 10.14 38.42 -0.08
CA TRP A 23 9.57 38.88 1.19
C TRP A 23 8.91 40.26 0.96
N CYS A 24 7.98 40.59 1.88
CA CYS A 24 7.18 41.81 2.04
C CYS A 24 5.80 41.77 1.35
N GLY A 25 4.68 42.07 2.00
CA GLY A 25 4.44 42.56 3.36
C GLY A 25 3.06 43.21 3.47
N TRP A 26 2.27 42.73 4.44
CA TRP A 26 1.34 43.40 5.37
C TRP A 26 0.66 44.72 4.97
N ALA A 27 -0.67 44.75 5.12
CA ALA A 27 -1.42 45.93 5.55
C ALA A 27 -2.62 45.54 6.42
N ALA A 28 -2.75 46.20 7.57
CA ALA A 28 -3.77 46.04 8.59
C ALA A 28 -5.02 46.88 8.31
N ALA A 29 -6.19 46.43 8.79
CA ALA A 29 -7.30 47.31 9.16
C ALA A 29 -8.15 46.66 10.27
N ALA A 30 -8.50 47.49 11.26
CA ALA A 30 -9.05 47.12 12.55
C ALA A 30 -10.59 47.23 12.61
N LEU A 31 -11.16 46.40 13.48
CA LEU A 31 -12.40 46.50 14.29
C LEU A 31 -13.70 47.09 13.68
N CYS A 32 -14.75 46.26 13.72
CA CYS A 32 -16.05 46.64 14.28
C CYS A 32 -16.67 45.44 15.03
N LEU A 33 -16.94 45.64 16.32
CA LEU A 33 -17.75 44.78 17.20
C LEU A 33 -19.24 45.01 16.93
N VAL A 34 -20.01 43.95 16.65
CA VAL A 34 -21.41 43.84 17.10
C VAL A 34 -21.74 42.36 17.37
N THR A 35 -22.21 42.10 18.58
CA THR A 35 -22.77 40.85 19.08
C THR A 35 -24.11 40.51 18.43
N SER A 36 -24.31 39.25 18.03
CA SER A 36 -25.62 38.61 17.95
C SER A 36 -25.49 37.13 18.28
N LEU A 37 -26.07 36.73 19.42
CA LEU A 37 -26.36 35.36 19.77
C LEU A 37 -27.34 34.76 18.75
N ALA A 38 -26.94 33.70 18.09
CA ALA A 38 -27.86 32.76 17.46
C ALA A 38 -27.37 31.35 17.79
N ALA A 39 -28.06 30.72 18.73
CA ALA A 39 -27.98 29.31 18.99
C ALA A 39 -28.43 28.55 17.73
N CYS A 40 -27.53 27.77 17.15
CA CYS A 40 -27.86 26.61 16.33
C CYS A 40 -26.91 25.50 16.79
N GLY A 41 -27.50 24.32 17.03
CA GLY A 41 -26.98 23.28 17.89
C GLY A 41 -25.52 22.92 17.64
N LEU A 42 -24.82 22.66 18.75
CA LEU A 42 -23.71 21.72 18.76
C LEU A 42 -24.19 20.43 18.07
N ILE A 43 -23.81 20.26 16.82
CA ILE A 43 -23.61 18.94 16.27
C ILE A 43 -22.36 18.46 17.01
N ASN A 44 -22.57 17.86 18.19
CA ASN A 44 -21.65 16.88 18.71
C ASN A 44 -21.67 15.73 17.71
N GLY A 45 -20.95 15.90 16.61
CA GLY A 45 -20.33 14.79 15.92
C GLY A 45 -19.29 14.27 16.90
N SER A 46 -19.75 13.48 17.88
CA SER A 46 -18.91 12.42 18.35
C SER A 46 -18.56 11.66 17.08
N ASP A 47 -17.30 11.73 16.68
CA ASP A 47 -16.68 10.64 15.96
C ASP A 47 -17.00 9.40 16.80
N GLU A 48 -18.10 8.74 16.45
CA GLU A 48 -18.34 7.38 16.85
C GLU A 48 -17.22 6.64 16.15
N THR A 49 -16.09 6.52 16.86
CA THR A 49 -15.05 5.56 16.55
C THR A 49 -15.81 4.26 16.40
N THR A 50 -16.11 3.89 15.15
CA THR A 50 -16.81 2.66 14.82
C THR A 50 -15.91 1.60 15.42
N GLN A 51 -16.33 1.05 16.55
CA GLN A 51 -15.59 0.00 17.22
C GLN A 51 -15.43 -1.09 16.16
N PRO A 52 -14.21 -1.58 15.91
CA PRO A 52 -14.02 -2.65 14.94
C PRO A 52 -14.99 -3.78 15.30
N PRO A 53 -15.52 -4.50 14.30
CA PRO A 53 -16.35 -5.66 14.56
C PRO A 53 -15.69 -6.52 15.61
N GLU A 54 -16.45 -7.05 16.55
CA GLU A 54 -15.82 -7.87 17.59
C GLU A 54 -15.33 -9.22 17.04
N THR A 55 -15.87 -9.65 15.90
CA THR A 55 -15.56 -10.96 15.30
C THR A 55 -14.93 -10.79 13.91
N PRO A 56 -13.77 -11.42 13.65
CA PRO A 56 -13.19 -11.51 12.31
C PRO A 56 -14.12 -12.22 11.31
N LEU A 57 -13.88 -12.01 10.01
CA LEU A 57 -14.61 -12.71 8.95
C LEU A 57 -14.36 -14.22 9.01
N ALA A 58 -15.43 -14.99 8.76
CA ALA A 58 -15.42 -16.45 8.78
C ALA A 58 -15.29 -17.07 7.37
N ASP A 59 -15.12 -16.25 6.33
CA ASP A 59 -14.87 -16.68 4.96
C ASP A 59 -13.72 -17.69 4.92
N VAL A 60 -13.86 -18.76 4.12
CA VAL A 60 -12.79 -19.76 3.96
C VAL A 60 -11.61 -19.17 3.20
N THR A 61 -11.89 -18.32 2.23
CA THR A 61 -10.88 -17.69 1.35
C THR A 61 -11.11 -16.19 1.30
N ILE A 62 -10.08 -15.41 1.63
CA ILE A 62 -10.04 -13.95 1.55
C ILE A 62 -9.45 -13.54 0.19
N CYS A 63 -10.07 -12.55 -0.44
CA CYS A 63 -9.70 -12.05 -1.78
C CYS A 63 -9.55 -13.12 -2.88
N GLY A 64 -10.19 -14.28 -2.71
CA GLY A 64 -10.15 -15.39 -3.67
C GLY A 64 -8.84 -16.19 -3.71
N VAL A 65 -7.78 -15.78 -3.01
CA VAL A 65 -6.46 -16.45 -3.06
C VAL A 65 -5.87 -16.80 -1.70
N PHE A 66 -6.26 -16.11 -0.63
CA PHE A 66 -5.69 -16.33 0.69
C PHE A 66 -6.59 -17.25 1.52
N PRO A 67 -6.12 -18.45 1.93
CA PRO A 67 -6.81 -19.21 2.95
C PRO A 67 -6.87 -18.38 4.25
N ASN A 68 -8.07 -18.13 4.78
CA ASN A 68 -8.24 -17.30 5.98
C ASN A 68 -7.53 -17.92 7.19
N GLN A 69 -7.55 -19.24 7.30
CA GLN A 69 -6.78 -19.96 8.32
C GLN A 69 -5.27 -19.71 8.21
N GLY A 70 -4.73 -19.58 6.98
CA GLY A 70 -3.32 -19.25 6.77
C GLY A 70 -2.96 -17.86 7.27
N LEU A 71 -3.81 -16.87 6.97
CA LEU A 71 -3.67 -15.50 7.49
C LEU A 71 -3.67 -15.48 9.02
N GLN A 72 -4.58 -16.21 9.66
CA GLN A 72 -4.70 -16.24 11.13
C GLN A 72 -3.59 -17.03 11.81
N GLU A 73 -3.32 -18.26 11.36
CA GLU A 73 -2.39 -19.17 12.06
C GLU A 73 -0.92 -18.90 11.74
N THR A 74 -0.61 -18.44 10.52
CA THR A 74 0.78 -18.18 10.11
C THR A 74 1.17 -16.74 10.38
N LEU A 75 0.36 -15.78 9.93
CA LEU A 75 0.68 -14.36 10.04
C LEU A 75 0.14 -13.75 11.34
N GLY A 76 -0.95 -14.28 11.90
CA GLY A 76 -1.67 -13.64 13.00
C GLY A 76 -2.59 -12.50 12.53
N PHE A 77 -2.94 -12.49 11.25
CA PHE A 77 -3.76 -11.46 10.63
C PHE A 77 -5.24 -11.88 10.64
N ASN A 78 -6.05 -11.14 11.40
CA ASN A 78 -7.50 -11.34 11.43
C ASN A 78 -8.17 -10.40 10.44
N THR A 79 -8.78 -10.93 9.39
CA THR A 79 -9.46 -10.09 8.40
C THR A 79 -10.83 -9.64 8.89
N TYR A 80 -11.08 -8.34 8.85
CA TYR A 80 -12.38 -7.75 9.18
C TYR A 80 -13.11 -7.22 7.95
N TRP A 81 -12.37 -6.76 6.96
CA TRP A 81 -12.91 -6.27 5.70
C TRP A 81 -12.01 -6.72 4.56
N TYR A 82 -12.60 -7.01 3.40
CA TYR A 82 -11.82 -7.12 2.18
C TYR A 82 -12.59 -6.69 0.93
N SER A 83 -11.85 -6.22 -0.06
CA SER A 83 -12.33 -5.98 -1.41
C SER A 83 -11.31 -6.51 -2.39
N TYR A 84 -11.77 -7.16 -3.46
CA TYR A 84 -10.90 -7.48 -4.58
C TYR A 84 -11.59 -7.29 -5.92
N SER A 85 -10.79 -7.08 -6.95
CA SER A 85 -11.28 -7.01 -8.32
C SER A 85 -10.29 -7.61 -9.30
N THR A 86 -10.83 -8.17 -10.38
CA THR A 86 -10.08 -8.65 -11.55
C THR A 86 -10.61 -8.00 -12.81
N SER A 87 -9.72 -7.66 -13.74
CA SER A 87 -10.13 -7.17 -15.05
C SER A 87 -9.03 -7.33 -16.10
N PRO A 88 -9.36 -7.49 -17.39
CA PRO A 88 -8.40 -7.23 -18.45
C PRO A 88 -7.89 -5.80 -18.36
N THR A 89 -6.61 -5.59 -18.66
CA THR A 89 -6.00 -4.26 -18.70
C THR A 89 -5.09 -4.12 -19.92
N THR A 90 -4.74 -2.89 -20.25
CA THR A 90 -3.88 -2.58 -21.38
C THR A 90 -3.01 -1.38 -21.03
N ASN A 91 -1.71 -1.51 -21.21
CA ASN A 91 -0.80 -0.38 -21.15
C ASN A 91 -1.03 0.49 -22.39
N VAL A 92 -1.46 1.74 -22.17
CA VAL A 92 -1.82 2.65 -23.26
C VAL A 92 -0.60 3.17 -24.04
N GLU A 93 0.59 3.14 -23.44
CA GLU A 93 1.83 3.61 -24.03
C GLU A 93 2.50 2.52 -24.86
N THR A 94 2.59 1.31 -24.32
CA THR A 94 3.24 0.17 -24.98
C THR A 94 2.29 -0.64 -25.86
N GLY A 95 0.98 -0.56 -25.61
CA GLY A 95 -0.05 -1.37 -26.26
C GLY A 95 -0.14 -2.80 -25.72
N GLU A 96 0.64 -3.13 -24.69
CA GLU A 96 0.63 -4.46 -24.07
C GLU A 96 -0.69 -4.74 -23.37
N SER A 97 -1.23 -5.92 -23.59
CA SER A 97 -2.45 -6.41 -22.94
C SER A 97 -2.11 -7.45 -21.89
N GLY A 98 -2.92 -7.48 -20.83
CA GLY A 98 -2.74 -8.37 -19.70
C GLY A 98 -3.95 -8.29 -18.79
N TYR A 99 -3.76 -8.59 -17.52
CA TYR A 99 -4.81 -8.61 -16.52
C TYR A 99 -4.40 -7.77 -15.31
N SER A 100 -5.38 -7.35 -14.54
CA SER A 100 -5.18 -6.75 -13.25
C SER A 100 -5.89 -7.56 -12.19
N TYR A 101 -5.25 -7.63 -11.03
CA TYR A 101 -5.85 -8.09 -9.79
C TYR A 101 -5.45 -7.11 -8.70
N SER A 102 -6.43 -6.62 -7.95
CA SER A 102 -6.19 -5.79 -6.78
C SER A 102 -6.99 -6.35 -5.62
N CYS A 103 -6.36 -6.48 -4.45
CA CYS A 103 -6.97 -6.93 -3.22
C CYS A 103 -6.53 -6.02 -2.08
N ASN A 104 -7.49 -5.53 -1.32
CA ASN A 104 -7.27 -4.79 -0.08
C ASN A 104 -7.99 -5.50 1.04
N MET A 105 -7.33 -5.71 2.17
CA MET A 105 -7.95 -6.28 3.36
C MET A 105 -7.45 -5.61 4.64
N ASP A 106 -8.36 -5.33 5.56
CA ASP A 106 -8.08 -4.64 6.82
C ASP A 106 -8.13 -5.59 8.01
N SER A 107 -7.21 -5.39 8.95
CA SER A 107 -7.21 -5.97 10.30
C SER A 107 -7.92 -5.03 11.30
N ASP A 108 -8.00 -5.47 12.55
CA ASP A 108 -8.43 -4.67 13.72
C ASP A 108 -7.46 -3.56 14.14
N GLY A 109 -6.30 -3.46 13.49
CA GLY A 109 -5.29 -2.46 13.79
C GLY A 109 -4.26 -2.87 14.85
N ASN A 110 -4.20 -4.13 15.30
CA ASN A 110 -3.22 -4.55 16.31
C ASN A 110 -2.73 -6.01 16.15
N PRO A 111 -1.48 -6.27 15.74
CA PRO A 111 -0.46 -5.30 15.33
C PRO A 111 -0.56 -4.90 13.85
N PHE A 112 -1.50 -5.47 13.10
CA PHE A 112 -1.58 -5.29 11.65
C PHE A 112 -2.59 -4.22 11.27
N GLY A 113 -2.28 -3.49 10.20
CA GLY A 113 -3.19 -2.55 9.56
C GLY A 113 -3.82 -3.14 8.30
N LEU A 114 -3.20 -2.84 7.16
CA LEU A 114 -3.66 -3.20 5.83
C LEU A 114 -2.75 -4.25 5.20
N LEU A 115 -3.34 -5.22 4.50
CA LEU A 115 -2.66 -6.06 3.52
C LEU A 115 -3.24 -5.75 2.13
N GLU A 116 -2.36 -5.33 1.22
CA GLU A 116 -2.68 -4.89 -0.14
C GLU A 116 -1.89 -5.72 -1.14
N ILE A 117 -2.56 -6.17 -2.20
CA ILE A 117 -1.96 -6.85 -3.35
C ILE A 117 -2.38 -6.11 -4.60
N ASP A 118 -1.41 -5.67 -5.39
CA ASP A 118 -1.63 -5.13 -6.73
C ASP A 118 -0.83 -5.92 -7.74
N TYR A 119 -1.52 -6.45 -8.74
CA TYR A 119 -0.97 -7.21 -9.85
C TYR A 119 -1.41 -6.54 -11.16
N GLY A 120 -0.46 -6.29 -12.05
CA GLY A 120 -0.73 -5.59 -13.30
C GLY A 120 0.44 -5.58 -14.27
N ILE A 121 0.21 -4.96 -15.43
CA ILE A 121 1.20 -4.84 -16.50
C ILE A 121 2.20 -3.73 -16.16
N GLY A 122 3.47 -3.98 -16.47
CA GLY A 122 4.54 -2.99 -16.40
C GLY A 122 5.61 -3.40 -15.40
N THR A 123 6.47 -2.45 -15.04
CA THR A 123 7.55 -2.62 -14.06
C THR A 123 7.41 -1.69 -12.86
N ASP A 124 6.46 -0.76 -12.92
CA ASP A 124 6.21 0.25 -11.91
C ASP A 124 5.36 -0.28 -10.76
N LEU A 125 5.84 -0.08 -9.53
CA LEU A 125 5.20 -0.53 -8.29
C LEU A 125 4.81 0.67 -7.43
N TYR A 126 3.58 0.70 -6.93
CA TYR A 126 3.07 1.78 -6.10
C TYR A 126 3.29 1.49 -4.61
N THR A 127 4.40 1.99 -4.06
CA THR A 127 4.69 1.92 -2.63
C THR A 127 4.02 3.07 -1.86
N SER A 128 4.09 3.04 -0.53
CA SER A 128 3.66 4.16 0.33
C SER A 128 4.37 5.48 -0.02
N ASP A 129 5.62 5.39 -0.49
CA ASP A 129 6.51 6.53 -0.71
C ASP A 129 6.50 7.00 -2.18
N GLY A 130 5.83 6.24 -3.05
CA GLY A 130 5.63 6.58 -4.46
C GLY A 130 5.90 5.41 -5.40
N LEU A 131 6.07 5.77 -6.67
CA LEU A 131 6.39 4.85 -7.75
C LEU A 131 7.86 4.41 -7.65
N VAL A 132 8.08 3.09 -7.69
CA VAL A 132 9.40 2.45 -7.73
C VAL A 132 9.42 1.46 -8.89
N GLU A 133 10.44 1.56 -9.75
CA GLU A 133 10.64 0.59 -10.83
C GLU A 133 11.20 -0.72 -10.25
N PHE A 134 10.70 -1.87 -10.70
CA PHE A 134 11.05 -3.18 -10.17
C PHE A 134 12.56 -3.43 -10.10
N ASP A 135 13.30 -3.05 -11.15
CA ASP A 135 14.75 -3.25 -11.23
C ASP A 135 15.56 -2.27 -10.35
N ASP A 136 14.94 -1.17 -9.90
CA ASP A 136 15.56 -0.16 -9.06
C ASP A 136 15.33 -0.41 -7.54
N ILE A 137 14.49 -1.37 -7.16
CA ILE A 137 14.25 -1.76 -5.75
C ILE A 137 15.56 -1.90 -4.93
N PRO A 138 16.59 -2.66 -5.36
CA PRO A 138 17.81 -2.79 -4.58
C PRO A 138 18.65 -1.50 -4.50
N VAL A 139 18.42 -0.54 -5.40
CA VAL A 139 19.08 0.77 -5.40
C VAL A 139 18.35 1.76 -4.50
N GLU A 140 17.01 1.75 -4.52
CA GLU A 140 16.16 2.60 -3.69
C GLU A 140 16.13 2.14 -2.21
N TYR A 141 16.19 0.82 -1.97
CA TYR A 141 16.16 0.22 -0.64
C TYR A 141 17.40 -0.64 -0.34
N PRO A 142 18.62 -0.09 -0.41
CA PRO A 142 19.86 -0.87 -0.37
C PRO A 142 20.08 -1.60 0.97
N ASP A 143 19.55 -1.05 2.06
CA ASP A 143 19.75 -1.59 3.40
C ASP A 143 18.84 -2.79 3.69
N THR A 144 17.62 -2.80 3.14
CA THR A 144 16.56 -3.76 3.50
C THR A 144 16.17 -4.71 2.36
N ALA A 145 16.37 -4.34 1.09
CA ALA A 145 16.01 -5.19 -0.05
C ALA A 145 16.83 -6.48 -0.11
N ARG A 146 16.14 -7.60 -0.29
CA ARG A 146 16.70 -8.95 -0.44
C ARG A 146 15.97 -9.69 -1.56
N GLU A 147 16.71 -10.44 -2.36
CA GLU A 147 16.11 -11.36 -3.31
C GLU A 147 15.31 -12.44 -2.57
N VAL A 148 14.15 -12.80 -3.09
CA VAL A 148 13.29 -13.86 -2.56
C VAL A 148 12.85 -14.82 -3.67
N THR A 149 12.44 -16.01 -3.26
CA THR A 149 12.00 -17.07 -4.18
C THR A 149 10.78 -17.78 -3.61
N PHE A 150 9.76 -17.99 -4.42
CA PHE A 150 8.56 -18.75 -4.04
C PHE A 150 8.58 -20.12 -4.72
N ALA A 151 8.42 -21.19 -3.93
CA ALA A 151 8.44 -22.53 -4.49
C ALA A 151 7.24 -22.75 -5.43
N GLY A 152 7.51 -23.22 -6.66
CA GLY A 152 6.47 -23.50 -7.64
C GLY A 152 5.89 -22.27 -8.35
N VAL A 153 6.49 -21.10 -8.17
CA VAL A 153 6.20 -19.89 -8.95
C VAL A 153 7.46 -19.49 -9.69
N GLU A 154 7.41 -19.50 -11.03
CA GLU A 154 8.52 -19.02 -11.85
C GLU A 154 8.52 -17.48 -11.86
N GLY A 155 9.72 -16.90 -11.88
CA GLY A 155 9.94 -15.47 -11.82
C GLY A 155 11.05 -15.09 -10.85
N GLU A 156 11.07 -13.81 -10.51
CA GLU A 156 12.04 -13.23 -9.59
C GLU A 156 11.36 -12.20 -8.68
N GLY A 157 11.92 -11.98 -7.50
CA GLY A 157 11.29 -11.11 -6.52
C GLY A 157 12.23 -10.49 -5.53
N TRP A 158 11.71 -9.45 -4.90
CA TRP A 158 12.36 -8.71 -3.84
C TRP A 158 11.45 -8.66 -2.62
N ALA A 159 12.02 -8.80 -1.43
CA ALA A 159 11.36 -8.42 -0.19
C ALA A 159 12.16 -7.33 0.49
N TRP A 160 11.48 -6.33 1.04
CA TRP A 160 12.10 -5.25 1.78
C TRP A 160 11.13 -4.71 2.84
N THR A 161 11.68 -3.93 3.76
CA THR A 161 10.90 -3.22 4.77
C THR A 161 11.18 -1.75 4.64
N ASP A 162 10.16 -0.94 4.84
CA ASP A 162 10.27 0.51 4.90
C ASP A 162 9.23 1.07 5.87
N SER A 163 9.67 1.88 6.83
CA SER A 163 8.84 2.39 7.92
C SER A 163 8.08 1.27 8.66
N VAL A 164 6.76 1.20 8.49
CA VAL A 164 5.85 0.22 9.10
C VAL A 164 5.40 -0.86 8.11
N ASP A 165 5.89 -0.81 6.87
CA ASP A 165 5.43 -1.66 5.80
C ASP A 165 6.48 -2.73 5.47
N ILE A 166 5.97 -3.94 5.27
CA ILE A 166 6.70 -5.07 4.71
C ILE A 166 6.22 -5.23 3.28
N TYR A 167 7.16 -5.22 2.34
CA TYR A 167 6.89 -5.33 0.91
C TYR A 167 7.43 -6.63 0.34
N VAL A 168 6.69 -7.18 -0.62
CA VAL A 168 7.17 -8.22 -1.53
C VAL A 168 6.78 -7.82 -2.94
N ALA A 169 7.77 -7.70 -3.83
CA ALA A 169 7.55 -7.58 -5.25
C ALA A 169 7.85 -8.90 -5.95
N TRP A 170 7.05 -9.23 -6.97
CA TRP A 170 7.26 -10.39 -7.81
C TRP A 170 7.08 -10.04 -9.27
N ARG A 171 8.04 -10.39 -10.13
CA ARG A 171 7.94 -10.30 -11.59
C ARG A 171 7.78 -11.71 -12.12
N TYR A 172 6.65 -11.97 -12.77
CA TYR A 172 6.41 -13.24 -13.45
C TYR A 172 7.19 -13.28 -14.77
N ASP A 173 7.32 -14.46 -15.38
CA ASP A 173 8.01 -14.65 -16.68
C ASP A 173 7.33 -13.92 -17.87
N ASP A 174 6.19 -13.25 -17.63
CA ASP A 174 5.50 -12.42 -18.60
C ASP A 174 5.82 -10.92 -18.39
N THR A 175 4.89 -10.02 -18.75
CA THR A 175 5.05 -8.57 -18.58
C THR A 175 4.31 -8.03 -17.35
N GLN A 176 3.94 -8.91 -16.41
CA GLN A 176 3.15 -8.55 -15.25
C GLN A 176 3.97 -8.67 -13.96
N VAL A 177 3.79 -7.67 -13.11
CA VAL A 177 4.40 -7.57 -11.79
C VAL A 177 3.33 -7.55 -10.72
N LEU A 178 3.72 -7.96 -9.53
CA LEU A 178 2.91 -7.92 -8.31
C LEU A 178 3.67 -7.13 -7.24
N LEU A 179 2.96 -6.26 -6.53
CA LEU A 179 3.37 -5.70 -5.24
C LEU A 179 2.41 -6.20 -4.17
N ALA A 180 2.97 -6.79 -3.11
CA ALA A 180 2.29 -7.06 -1.87
C ALA A 180 2.81 -6.13 -0.79
N ARG A 181 1.92 -5.46 -0.07
CA ARG A 181 2.23 -4.63 1.09
C ARG A 181 1.51 -5.16 2.32
N LEU A 182 2.21 -5.21 3.45
CA LEU A 182 1.64 -5.51 4.76
C LEU A 182 2.09 -4.43 5.76
N THR A 183 1.12 -3.73 6.34
CA THR A 183 1.39 -2.76 7.41
C THR A 183 1.45 -3.46 8.77
N TYR A 184 2.56 -3.28 9.48
CA TYR A 184 2.86 -3.87 10.78
C TYR A 184 3.33 -2.81 11.79
N TRP A 185 2.55 -2.62 12.86
CA TRP A 185 2.83 -1.71 13.98
C TRP A 185 3.34 -2.42 15.24
N GLY A 186 3.74 -3.68 15.10
CA GLY A 186 4.31 -4.44 16.20
C GLY A 186 5.77 -4.06 16.47
N PRO A 187 6.42 -4.75 17.43
CA PRO A 187 7.80 -4.44 17.81
C PRO A 187 8.80 -4.81 16.72
N GLU A 188 9.83 -3.97 16.55
CA GLU A 188 10.90 -4.14 15.56
C GLU A 188 11.65 -5.48 15.72
N GLU A 189 11.80 -5.98 16.94
CA GLU A 189 12.45 -7.26 17.23
C GLU A 189 11.73 -8.47 16.63
N GLY A 190 10.46 -8.33 16.26
CA GLY A 190 9.68 -9.35 15.55
C GLY A 190 9.67 -9.19 14.04
N LEU A 191 10.25 -8.11 13.48
CA LEU A 191 10.07 -7.75 12.07
C LEU A 191 10.59 -8.83 11.11
N ASP A 192 11.79 -9.36 11.33
CA ASP A 192 12.38 -10.43 10.50
C ASP A 192 11.50 -11.70 10.48
N GLU A 193 10.91 -12.05 11.64
CA GLU A 193 9.98 -13.17 11.74
C GLU A 193 8.71 -12.89 10.92
N GLN A 194 8.19 -11.66 10.98
CA GLN A 194 7.01 -11.26 10.23
C GLN A 194 7.24 -11.22 8.72
N VAL A 195 8.43 -10.82 8.26
CA VAL A 195 8.82 -10.94 6.84
C VAL A 195 8.73 -12.40 6.39
N GLY A 196 9.27 -13.33 7.17
CA GLY A 196 9.20 -14.76 6.87
C GLY A 196 7.77 -15.32 6.85
N LYS A 197 6.91 -14.90 7.79
CA LYS A 197 5.50 -15.30 7.82
C LYS A 197 4.69 -14.72 6.68
N PHE A 198 4.94 -13.46 6.31
CA PHE A 198 4.29 -12.83 5.18
C PHE A 198 4.65 -13.54 3.88
N HIS A 199 5.94 -13.86 3.68
CA HIS A 199 6.39 -14.69 2.58
C HIS A 199 5.66 -16.05 2.54
N ALA A 200 5.55 -16.75 3.67
CA ALA A 200 4.87 -18.05 3.73
C ALA A 200 3.38 -17.97 3.32
N VAL A 201 2.67 -16.91 3.70
CA VAL A 201 1.27 -16.68 3.31
C VAL A 201 1.12 -16.30 1.84
N LEU A 202 2.10 -15.58 1.29
CA LEU A 202 2.10 -15.15 -0.11
C LEU A 202 2.36 -16.30 -1.09
N GLU A 203 3.20 -17.28 -0.72
CA GLU A 203 3.58 -18.39 -1.60
C GLU A 203 2.39 -19.07 -2.33
N PRO A 204 1.34 -19.56 -1.64
CA PRO A 204 0.19 -20.14 -2.33
C PRO A 204 -0.66 -19.11 -3.09
N ALA A 205 -0.65 -17.84 -2.68
CA ALA A 205 -1.42 -16.79 -3.35
C ALA A 205 -0.80 -16.40 -4.69
N LEU A 206 0.52 -16.19 -4.74
CA LEU A 206 1.26 -15.85 -5.96
C LEU A 206 1.05 -16.89 -7.08
N ALA A 207 0.99 -18.17 -6.73
CA ALA A 207 0.71 -19.24 -7.69
C ALA A 207 -0.69 -19.15 -8.33
N GLN A 208 -1.68 -18.57 -7.63
CA GLN A 208 -3.09 -18.54 -8.05
C GLN A 208 -3.50 -17.22 -8.71
N ILE A 209 -2.81 -16.11 -8.40
CA ILE A 209 -3.20 -14.77 -8.85
C ILE A 209 -3.27 -14.65 -10.37
N PRO A 210 -2.30 -15.12 -11.18
CA PRO A 210 -2.38 -14.99 -12.63
C PRO A 210 -3.62 -15.68 -13.22
N GLU A 211 -3.94 -16.89 -12.75
CA GLU A 211 -5.14 -17.62 -13.18
C GLU A 211 -6.41 -16.87 -12.77
N LEU A 212 -6.50 -16.43 -11.51
CA LEU A 212 -7.65 -15.67 -11.00
C LEU A 212 -7.85 -14.34 -11.76
N ALA A 213 -6.76 -13.61 -12.03
CA ALA A 213 -6.79 -12.34 -12.75
C ALA A 213 -7.28 -12.51 -14.19
N SER A 214 -6.90 -13.61 -14.83
CA SER A 214 -7.30 -13.94 -16.21
C SER A 214 -8.74 -14.43 -16.35
N ALA A 215 -9.39 -14.77 -15.23
CA ALA A 215 -10.76 -15.26 -15.20
C ALA A 215 -11.78 -14.14 -15.52
N THR A 216 -13.06 -14.47 -15.35
CA THR A 216 -14.13 -13.49 -15.57
C THR A 216 -13.94 -12.27 -14.67
N SER A 217 -13.96 -11.08 -15.27
CA SER A 217 -13.84 -9.82 -14.53
C SER A 217 -14.84 -9.77 -13.39
N THR A 218 -14.33 -9.49 -12.20
CA THR A 218 -15.07 -9.61 -10.94
C THR A 218 -14.78 -8.41 -10.07
N ARG A 219 -15.75 -8.02 -9.24
CA ARG A 219 -15.54 -7.11 -8.12
C ARG A 219 -16.33 -7.63 -6.94
N VAL A 220 -15.64 -7.83 -5.82
CA VAL A 220 -16.22 -8.29 -4.56
C VAL A 220 -15.83 -7.31 -3.47
N VAL A 221 -16.80 -6.99 -2.61
CA VAL A 221 -16.58 -6.23 -1.38
C VAL A 221 -17.31 -6.98 -0.27
N VAL A 222 -16.59 -7.38 0.76
CA VAL A 222 -17.14 -8.02 1.96
C VAL A 222 -16.94 -7.05 3.13
N PRO A 223 -18.04 -6.49 3.66
CA PRO A 223 -17.96 -5.54 4.75
C PRO A 223 -17.64 -6.23 6.08
N SER A 224 -17.06 -5.45 6.98
CA SER A 224 -16.98 -5.68 8.42
C SER A 224 -18.28 -6.25 9.01
N PRO A 225 -18.21 -7.33 9.83
CA PRO A 225 -19.39 -7.85 10.52
C PRO A 225 -20.04 -6.80 11.42
N THR A 226 -21.36 -6.74 11.44
CA THR A 226 -22.07 -5.92 12.44
C THR A 226 -22.15 -6.69 13.75
N PRO A 227 -21.85 -6.09 14.92
CA PRO A 227 -22.10 -6.74 16.20
C PRO A 227 -23.59 -7.12 16.31
N GLU A 228 -23.90 -8.39 16.60
CA GLU A 228 -25.27 -8.77 16.96
C GLU A 228 -25.60 -8.12 18.32
N ALA A 229 -26.67 -7.31 18.35
CA ALA A 229 -27.16 -6.78 19.62
C ALA A 229 -27.65 -7.96 20.49
N GLU A 230 -27.10 -8.11 21.70
CA GLU A 230 -27.62 -9.05 22.69
C GLU A 230 -29.10 -8.75 22.94
N ASP A 231 -29.98 -9.68 22.56
CA ASP A 231 -31.41 -9.62 22.81
C ASP A 231 -31.67 -9.75 24.31
N THR A 232 -31.63 -8.63 25.03
CA THR A 232 -31.96 -8.53 26.46
C THR A 232 -33.48 -8.53 26.63
N ALA A 233 -34.11 -9.67 26.32
CA ALA A 233 -35.52 -9.94 26.60
C ALA A 233 -35.67 -11.03 27.67
N THR A 234 -34.98 -10.91 28.81
CA THR A 234 -35.35 -11.62 30.04
C THR A 234 -36.30 -10.77 30.88
N ARG A 235 -37.59 -10.98 30.61
CA ARG A 235 -38.62 -11.35 31.59
C ARG A 235 -38.33 -10.94 33.05
N ASN A 236 -39.10 -9.97 33.56
CA ASN A 236 -39.53 -9.90 34.96
C ASN A 236 -40.78 -9.02 35.04
N ASP A 237 -41.95 -9.65 35.12
CA ASP A 237 -43.13 -9.06 35.78
C ASP A 237 -43.62 -10.15 36.75
N ASP A 238 -43.40 -9.89 38.03
CA ASP A 238 -43.96 -10.59 39.19
C ASP A 238 -45.01 -9.65 39.83
#